data_AF-A0A929AQT2-F1
#
_entry.id   AF-A0A929AQT2-F1
#
_cell.length_a   1.000
_cell.length_b   1.000
_cell.length_c   1.000
_cell.angle_alpha   90.00
_cell.angle_beta   90.00
_cell.angle_gamma   90.00
#
_symmetry.space_group_name_H-M   'P 1'
#
loop_
_entity.id
_entity.type
_entity.pdbx_description
1 polymer ?
#
loop_
_entity_poly.entity_id
_entity_poly.type
_entity_poly.pdbx_seq_one_letter_code
_entity_poly.pdbx_strand_id
1 'polypeptide(L)'
;MTSFLFQGFIRDIRYSPLLRSKLKIYSLNSFDINTASTCGIVELDSPENTLAFSKWVSPKRTRSYPFARIYNTYYLNTKKVAVIPVIKDEGLAGDNDRINFITFSWMSLLNVYIILAWYEEAEKAKGDAPKLTKQKFNADYVKEKIKEIASYQLN
;
A
#
# COMPACT_ATOMS: atom_id res chain seq x y z
N MET A 1 -11.74 28.94 -37.68
CA MET A 1 -10.99 27.70 -37.40
C MET A 1 -11.77 26.94 -36.34
N THR A 2 -12.48 25.88 -36.73
CA THR A 2 -13.44 25.18 -35.86
C THR A 2 -12.70 24.11 -35.07
N SER A 3 -12.59 24.26 -33.75
CA SER A 3 -12.00 23.25 -32.88
C SER A 3 -13.05 22.22 -32.50
N PHE A 4 -12.79 20.95 -32.75
CA PHE A 4 -13.62 19.85 -32.26
C PHE A 4 -13.08 19.36 -30.91
N LEU A 5 -13.96 19.28 -29.91
CA LEU A 5 -13.67 18.70 -28.60
C LEU A 5 -14.27 17.31 -28.54
N PHE A 6 -13.45 16.27 -28.38
CA PHE A 6 -13.89 14.91 -28.14
C PHE A 6 -13.74 14.56 -26.66
N GLN A 7 -14.80 14.01 -26.07
CA GLN A 7 -14.80 13.46 -24.73
C GLN A 7 -15.31 12.01 -24.79
N GLY A 8 -14.66 11.11 -24.04
CA GLY A 8 -15.05 9.72 -23.92
C GLY A 8 -15.09 9.32 -22.45
N PHE A 9 -16.12 8.59 -22.05
CA PHE A 9 -16.29 8.10 -20.69
C PHE A 9 -16.32 6.57 -20.70
N ILE A 10 -15.40 5.94 -19.98
CA ILE A 10 -15.47 4.49 -19.74
C ILE A 10 -16.45 4.27 -18.60
N ARG A 11 -17.48 3.45 -18.85
CA ARG A 11 -18.48 3.04 -17.86
C ARG A 11 -18.51 1.52 -17.78
N ASP A 12 -18.87 0.99 -16.62
CA ASP A 12 -19.19 -0.42 -16.41
C ASP A 12 -18.11 -1.40 -16.88
N ILE A 13 -16.85 -1.19 -16.47
CA ILE A 13 -15.77 -2.16 -16.72
C ILE A 13 -16.14 -3.49 -16.06
N ARG A 14 -16.55 -4.46 -16.87
CA ARG A 14 -16.83 -5.83 -16.46
C ARG A 14 -15.66 -6.71 -16.84
N TYR A 15 -15.05 -7.36 -15.87
CA TYR A 15 -14.02 -8.35 -16.13
C TYR A 15 -14.07 -9.47 -15.10
N SER A 16 -13.72 -10.67 -15.53
CA SER A 16 -13.62 -11.85 -14.67
C SER A 16 -12.14 -12.17 -14.48
N PRO A 17 -11.54 -11.87 -13.31
CA PRO A 17 -10.11 -12.11 -13.10
C PRO A 17 -9.82 -13.59 -13.07
N LEU A 18 -8.88 -14.04 -13.91
CA LEU A 18 -8.46 -15.44 -14.05
C LEU A 18 -7.27 -15.79 -13.15
N LEU A 19 -6.32 -14.87 -12.99
CA LEU A 19 -5.12 -15.07 -12.18
C LEU A 19 -5.27 -14.34 -10.84
N ARG A 20 -5.93 -14.98 -9.87
CA ARG A 20 -6.12 -14.43 -8.52
C ARG A 20 -5.15 -15.07 -7.55
N SER A 21 -4.43 -14.24 -6.79
CA SER A 21 -3.73 -14.72 -5.61
C SER A 21 -4.73 -14.95 -4.47
N LYS A 22 -4.49 -15.99 -3.66
CA LYS A 22 -5.26 -16.19 -2.43
C LYS A 22 -4.79 -15.17 -1.40
N LEU A 23 -5.59 -14.14 -1.16
CA LEU A 23 -5.30 -13.09 -0.19
C LEU A 23 -5.67 -13.56 1.22
N LYS A 24 -4.78 -13.30 2.18
CA LYS A 24 -5.07 -13.51 3.60
C LYS A 24 -5.99 -12.40 4.10
N ILE A 25 -6.89 -12.78 5.01
CA ILE A 25 -7.86 -11.91 5.65
C ILE A 25 -7.44 -11.70 7.10
N TYR A 26 -7.55 -10.45 7.57
CA TYR A 26 -7.18 -10.04 8.91
C TYR A 26 -8.31 -9.22 9.52
N SER A 27 -8.69 -9.50 10.77
CA SER A 27 -9.57 -8.59 11.51
C SER A 27 -8.81 -7.30 11.85
N LEU A 28 -9.44 -6.15 11.73
CA LEU A 28 -8.87 -4.85 12.08
C LEU A 28 -8.33 -4.82 13.52
N ASN A 29 -8.99 -5.49 14.47
CA ASN A 29 -8.57 -5.50 15.87
C ASN A 29 -7.22 -6.20 16.06
N SER A 30 -7.00 -7.32 15.39
CA SER A 30 -5.75 -8.10 15.46
C SER A 30 -4.75 -7.77 14.36
N PHE A 31 -5.06 -6.83 13.47
CA PHE A 31 -4.18 -6.46 12.37
C PHE A 31 -2.90 -5.80 12.88
N ASP A 32 -1.76 -6.34 12.43
CA ASP A 32 -0.44 -5.74 12.59
C ASP A 32 0.27 -5.77 11.24
N ILE A 33 0.60 -4.59 10.74
CA ILE A 33 1.25 -4.40 9.45
C ILE A 33 2.61 -5.09 9.39
N ASN A 34 3.32 -5.25 10.50
CA ASN A 34 4.67 -5.82 10.53
C ASN A 34 4.66 -7.34 10.32
N THR A 35 3.67 -8.02 10.89
CA THR A 35 3.51 -9.49 10.80
C THR A 35 2.60 -9.94 9.65
N ALA A 36 1.75 -9.05 9.13
CA ALA A 36 0.89 -9.34 7.98
C ALA A 36 1.67 -9.60 6.68
N SER A 37 1.02 -10.30 5.74
CA SER A 37 1.54 -10.50 4.38
C SER A 37 1.76 -9.17 3.66
N THR A 38 2.48 -9.22 2.53
CA THR A 38 2.78 -8.02 1.74
C THR A 38 1.54 -7.39 1.10
N CYS A 39 0.45 -8.14 0.97
CA CYS A 39 -0.88 -7.66 0.63
C CYS A 39 -1.93 -8.61 1.23
N GLY A 40 -3.15 -8.12 1.36
CA GLY A 40 -4.27 -8.88 1.93
C GLY A 40 -5.52 -8.03 2.07
N ILE A 41 -6.45 -8.54 2.87
CA ILE A 41 -7.73 -7.91 3.16
C ILE A 41 -7.81 -7.65 4.66
N VAL A 42 -8.22 -6.45 5.05
CA VAL A 42 -8.62 -6.12 6.42
C VAL A 42 -10.13 -6.09 6.48
N GLU A 43 -10.71 -6.91 7.35
CA GLU A 43 -12.12 -6.84 7.73
C GLU A 43 -12.28 -5.78 8.82
N LEU A 44 -13.19 -4.84 8.59
CA LEU A 44 -13.45 -3.72 9.49
C LEU A 44 -14.47 -4.14 10.54
N ASP A 45 -15.68 -3.57 10.49
CA ASP A 45 -16.74 -3.85 11.47
C ASP A 45 -17.62 -5.05 11.08
N SER A 46 -17.67 -5.38 9.78
CA SER A 46 -18.41 -6.52 9.25
C SER A 46 -17.64 -7.22 8.12
N PRO A 47 -17.90 -8.51 7.83
CA PRO A 47 -17.22 -9.24 6.75
C PRO A 47 -17.45 -8.65 5.36
N GLU A 48 -18.51 -7.86 5.18
CA GLU A 48 -18.83 -7.18 3.92
C GLU A 48 -18.11 -5.83 3.79
N ASN A 49 -17.80 -5.20 4.94
CA ASN A 49 -17.03 -3.98 5.02
C ASN A 49 -15.53 -4.31 5.11
N THR A 50 -14.92 -4.55 3.96
CA THR A 50 -13.51 -4.88 3.85
C THR A 50 -12.70 -3.71 3.33
N LEU A 51 -11.37 -3.78 3.47
CA LEU A 51 -10.41 -2.88 2.84
C LEU A 51 -9.22 -3.70 2.36
N ALA A 52 -8.79 -3.50 1.12
CA ALA A 52 -7.61 -4.18 0.60
C ALA A 52 -6.35 -3.38 0.91
N PHE A 53 -5.31 -4.03 1.40
CA PHE A 53 -4.04 -3.37 1.72
C PHE A 53 -2.87 -3.97 0.95
N SER A 54 -1.86 -3.12 0.71
CA SER A 54 -0.53 -3.52 0.25
C SER A 54 0.54 -2.80 1.07
N LYS A 55 1.56 -3.53 1.50
CA LYS A 55 2.67 -3.02 2.31
C LYS A 55 3.92 -2.88 1.45
N TRP A 56 4.56 -1.72 1.49
CA TRP A 56 5.83 -1.47 0.81
C TRP A 56 6.99 -1.59 1.78
N VAL A 57 8.11 -2.18 1.32
CA VAL A 57 9.33 -2.39 2.13
C VAL A 57 10.32 -1.23 1.96
N SER A 58 10.22 -0.49 0.85
CA SER A 58 11.00 0.70 0.53
C SER A 58 10.08 1.61 -0.29
N PRO A 59 10.25 2.95 -0.21
CA PRO A 59 9.54 3.84 -1.12
C PRO A 59 9.98 3.68 -2.59
N LYS A 60 11.14 3.07 -2.84
CA LYS A 60 11.71 2.90 -4.18
C LYS A 60 11.05 1.72 -4.92
N ARG A 61 10.41 2.05 -6.04
CA ARG A 61 9.61 1.11 -6.86
C ARG A 61 10.40 -0.03 -7.49
N THR A 62 11.72 0.10 -7.64
CA THR A 62 12.55 -0.86 -8.38
C THR A 62 13.13 -2.00 -7.53
N ARG A 63 13.12 -1.91 -6.19
CA ARG A 63 13.74 -2.94 -5.33
C ARG A 63 12.84 -4.15 -5.04
N SER A 64 11.51 -3.97 -4.98
CA SER A 64 10.59 -5.06 -4.65
C SER A 64 9.28 -5.06 -5.46
N TYR A 65 9.32 -4.42 -6.63
CA TYR A 65 8.20 -4.12 -7.54
C TYR A 65 6.83 -4.05 -6.84
N PRO A 66 6.53 -2.94 -6.17
CA PRO A 66 5.40 -2.86 -5.25
C PRO A 66 4.03 -2.89 -5.95
N PHE A 67 3.96 -2.53 -7.23
CA PHE A 67 2.72 -2.55 -8.00
C PHE A 67 2.12 -3.96 -8.13
N ALA A 68 2.94 -5.02 -8.14
CA ALA A 68 2.43 -6.39 -8.15
C ALA A 68 1.49 -6.67 -6.95
N ARG A 69 1.79 -6.10 -5.79
CA ARG A 69 0.97 -6.25 -4.58
C ARG A 69 -0.37 -5.54 -4.71
N ILE A 70 -0.39 -4.39 -5.40
CA ILE A 70 -1.61 -3.66 -5.68
C ILE A 70 -2.45 -4.43 -6.69
N TYR A 71 -1.85 -4.92 -7.79
CA TYR A 71 -2.53 -5.75 -8.80
C TYR A 71 -3.20 -6.99 -8.22
N ASN A 72 -2.57 -7.63 -7.23
CA ASN A 72 -3.18 -8.74 -6.50
C ASN A 72 -4.49 -8.37 -5.79
N THR A 73 -4.74 -7.10 -5.49
CA THR A 73 -5.95 -6.63 -4.80
C THR A 73 -6.99 -5.98 -5.72
N TYR A 74 -6.64 -5.72 -6.98
CA TYR A 74 -7.46 -4.90 -7.88
C TYR A 74 -8.83 -5.49 -8.21
N TYR A 75 -8.93 -6.82 -8.20
CA TYR A 75 -10.20 -7.51 -8.45
C TYR A 75 -11.23 -7.36 -7.34
N LEU A 76 -10.82 -6.86 -6.18
CA LEU A 76 -11.72 -6.65 -5.06
C LEU A 76 -12.50 -5.35 -5.27
N ASN A 77 -13.81 -5.39 -5.07
CA ASN A 77 -14.66 -4.20 -5.10
C ASN A 77 -14.67 -3.47 -3.74
N THR A 78 -13.49 -3.13 -3.24
CA THR A 78 -13.31 -2.36 -2.00
C THR A 78 -12.27 -1.24 -2.19
N LYS A 79 -12.14 -0.34 -1.22
CA LYS A 79 -11.05 0.63 -1.14
C LYS A 79 -9.70 -0.12 -1.11
N LYS A 80 -8.73 0.39 -1.88
CA LYS A 80 -7.36 -0.12 -1.91
C LYS A 80 -6.45 0.86 -1.21
N VAL A 81 -5.59 0.37 -0.33
CA VAL A 81 -4.62 1.16 0.41
C VAL A 81 -3.21 0.63 0.16
N ALA A 82 -2.28 1.54 -0.07
CA ALA A 82 -0.85 1.28 -0.04
C ALA A 82 -0.23 1.93 1.19
N VAL A 83 0.36 1.12 2.08
CA VAL A 83 1.18 1.59 3.19
C VAL A 83 2.62 1.74 2.68
N ILE A 84 3.09 2.98 2.60
CA ILE A 84 4.38 3.33 2.00
C ILE A 84 5.26 4.04 3.03
N PRO A 85 6.48 3.55 3.29
CA PRO A 85 7.43 4.28 4.12
C PRO A 85 7.85 5.57 3.40
N VAL A 86 7.78 6.72 4.06
CA VAL A 86 8.22 8.00 3.48
C VAL A 86 9.73 7.95 3.17
N ILE A 87 10.49 7.37 4.09
CA ILE A 87 11.93 7.16 4.00
C ILE A 87 12.22 5.72 4.44
N LYS A 88 13.16 5.08 3.76
CA LYS A 88 13.84 3.89 4.27
C LYS A 88 15.33 4.18 4.33
N ASP A 89 15.83 4.35 5.53
CA ASP A 89 17.26 4.49 5.80
C ASP A 89 17.84 3.14 6.25
N GLU A 90 18.82 2.64 5.52
CA GLU A 90 19.54 1.41 5.83
C GLU A 90 20.88 1.68 6.55
N GLY A 91 21.14 2.90 7.03
CA GLY A 91 22.35 3.28 7.75
C GLY A 91 23.53 3.61 6.84
N LEU A 92 24.73 3.78 7.43
CA LEU A 92 25.93 4.29 6.74
C LEU A 92 26.34 3.46 5.52
N ALA A 93 26.20 2.13 5.59
CA ALA A 93 26.54 1.21 4.50
C ALA A 93 25.30 0.79 3.67
N GLY A 94 24.20 1.54 3.76
CA GLY A 94 22.93 1.22 3.13
C GLY A 94 22.39 2.33 2.22
N ASP A 95 21.24 2.06 1.60
CA ASP A 95 20.52 3.06 0.82
C ASP A 95 19.70 4.00 1.74
N ASN A 96 19.59 5.28 1.34
CA ASN A 96 18.60 6.22 1.87
C ASN A 96 17.51 6.46 0.81
N ASP A 97 16.55 5.54 0.75
CA ASP A 97 15.45 5.62 -0.21
C ASP A 97 14.36 6.58 0.29
N ARG A 98 13.84 7.44 -0.59
CA ARG A 98 12.75 8.39 -0.28
C ARG A 98 11.61 8.27 -1.28
N ILE A 99 10.40 8.59 -0.83
CA ILE A 99 9.23 8.63 -1.72
C ILE A 99 9.37 9.79 -2.72
N ASN A 100 8.99 9.53 -3.96
CA ASN A 100 8.99 10.51 -5.05
C ASN A 100 7.55 10.94 -5.35
N PHE A 101 7.35 12.20 -5.72
CA PHE A 101 6.05 12.76 -6.14
C PHE A 101 5.32 11.89 -7.17
N ILE A 102 6.04 11.28 -8.12
CA ILE A 102 5.44 10.41 -9.14
C ILE A 102 4.66 9.23 -8.53
N THR A 103 5.03 8.75 -7.35
CA THR A 103 4.30 7.70 -6.65
C THR A 103 2.89 8.17 -6.30
N PHE A 104 2.71 9.42 -5.87
CA PHE A 104 1.38 9.97 -5.57
C PHE A 104 0.51 10.05 -6.82
N SER A 105 1.07 10.56 -7.92
CA SER A 105 0.36 10.65 -9.21
C SER A 105 -0.10 9.27 -9.69
N TRP A 106 0.76 8.26 -9.57
CA TRP A 106 0.41 6.89 -9.96
C TRP A 106 -0.66 6.28 -9.06
N MET A 107 -0.53 6.39 -7.74
CA MET A 107 -1.54 5.85 -6.81
C MET A 107 -2.89 6.52 -7.01
N SER A 108 -2.92 7.84 -7.26
CA SER A 108 -4.14 8.57 -7.58
C SER A 108 -4.78 8.09 -8.89
N LEU A 109 -3.99 7.94 -9.96
CA LEU A 109 -4.46 7.40 -11.25
C LEU A 109 -5.07 6.00 -11.08
N LEU A 110 -4.48 5.22 -10.18
CA LEU A 110 -4.84 3.85 -9.85
C LEU A 110 -6.03 3.77 -8.87
N ASN A 111 -6.54 4.89 -8.37
CA ASN A 111 -7.57 4.96 -7.32
C ASN A 111 -7.19 4.15 -6.06
N VAL A 112 -5.94 4.32 -5.62
CA VAL A 112 -5.36 3.70 -4.42
C VAL A 112 -5.04 4.79 -3.40
N TYR A 113 -5.56 4.66 -2.19
CA TYR A 113 -5.22 5.53 -1.08
C TYR A 113 -3.81 5.24 -0.58
N ILE A 114 -3.12 6.27 -0.09
CA ILE A 114 -1.76 6.16 0.41
C ILE A 114 -1.75 6.43 1.90
N ILE A 115 -1.25 5.48 2.69
CA ILE A 115 -0.83 5.73 4.07
C ILE A 115 0.67 5.97 4.03
N LEU A 116 1.07 7.22 4.22
CA LEU A 116 2.46 7.59 4.46
C LEU A 116 2.82 7.22 5.90
N ALA A 117 3.72 6.26 6.06
CA ALA A 117 4.17 5.75 7.35
C ALA A 117 5.70 5.91 7.50
N TRP A 118 6.21 5.65 8.70
CA TRP A 118 7.65 5.65 8.99
C TRP A 118 8.03 4.38 9.75
N TYR A 119 9.31 4.04 9.66
CA TYR A 119 9.90 2.98 10.46
C TYR A 119 10.30 3.55 11.83
N GLU A 120 9.85 2.94 12.92
CA GLU A 120 10.18 3.33 14.30
C GLU A 120 11.31 2.50 14.88
N GLU A 121 11.33 1.21 14.55
CA GLU A 121 12.34 0.27 15.03
C GLU A 121 13.15 -0.28 13.85
N ALA A 122 14.42 -0.57 14.12
CA ALA A 122 15.30 -1.28 13.20
C ALA A 122 16.35 -2.07 14.00
N GLU A 123 16.88 -3.13 13.40
CA GLU A 123 17.99 -3.90 13.96
C GLU A 123 19.26 -3.65 13.15
N LYS A 124 20.44 -3.65 13.81
CA LYS A 124 21.70 -3.71 13.09
C LYS A 124 21.81 -5.05 12.36
N ALA A 125 22.19 -5.01 11.09
CA ALA A 125 22.43 -6.20 10.30
C ALA A 125 23.54 -7.06 10.94
N LYS A 126 23.39 -8.39 10.87
CA LYS A 126 24.43 -9.31 11.32
C LYS A 126 25.62 -9.21 10.36
N GLY A 127 26.76 -8.75 10.85
CA GLY A 127 27.98 -8.54 10.09
C GLY A 127 28.68 -7.23 10.47
N ASP A 128 29.85 -7.00 9.87
CA ASP A 128 30.68 -5.84 10.19
C ASP A 128 30.21 -4.55 9.51
N ALA A 129 29.38 -4.65 8.47
CA ALA A 129 28.84 -3.48 7.78
C ALA A 129 27.88 -2.69 8.69
N PRO A 130 28.04 -1.36 8.82
CA PRO A 130 27.12 -0.50 9.57
C PRO A 130 25.80 -0.28 8.81
N LYS A 131 25.01 -1.36 8.70
CA LYS A 131 23.73 -1.43 7.98
C LYS A 131 22.58 -1.76 8.92
N LEU A 132 21.41 -1.16 8.69
CA LEU A 132 20.16 -1.41 9.39
C LEU A 132 19.22 -2.30 8.57
N THR A 133 18.52 -3.20 9.25
CA THR A 133 17.59 -4.18 8.68
C THR A 133 16.37 -4.37 9.58
N LYS A 134 15.42 -5.21 9.14
CA LYS A 134 14.18 -5.56 9.86
C LYS A 134 13.43 -4.34 10.41
N GLN A 135 13.36 -3.29 9.59
CA GLN A 135 12.65 -2.09 9.97
C GLN A 135 11.15 -2.39 10.19
N LYS A 136 10.57 -1.84 11.27
CA LYS A 136 9.15 -2.01 11.62
C LYS A 136 8.42 -0.68 11.63
N PHE A 137 7.21 -0.69 11.09
CA PHE A 137 6.29 0.43 11.13
C PHE A 137 5.64 0.57 12.51
N ASN A 138 5.18 1.78 12.82
CA ASN A 138 4.17 1.98 13.86
C ASN A 138 2.86 1.30 13.44
N ALA A 139 2.52 0.18 14.08
CA ALA A 139 1.34 -0.60 13.71
C ALA A 139 0.03 0.11 14.09
N ASP A 140 0.01 0.84 15.21
CA ASP A 140 -1.17 1.54 15.71
C ASP A 140 -1.53 2.71 14.81
N TYR A 141 -0.54 3.50 14.38
CA TYR A 141 -0.72 4.58 13.42
C TYR A 141 -1.30 4.07 12.09
N VAL A 142 -0.76 2.95 11.56
CA VAL A 142 -1.29 2.36 10.33
C VAL A 142 -2.74 1.91 10.51
N LYS A 143 -3.07 1.29 11.66
CA LYS A 143 -4.43 0.84 11.98
C LYS A 143 -5.41 2.02 12.10
N GLU A 144 -4.99 3.12 12.73
CA GLU A 144 -5.75 4.36 12.82
C GLU A 144 -6.04 4.93 11.43
N LYS A 145 -5.03 5.02 10.55
CA LYS A 145 -5.22 5.51 9.19
C LYS A 145 -6.08 4.61 8.31
N ILE A 146 -6.04 3.30 8.54
CA ILE A 146 -6.98 2.37 7.91
C ILE A 146 -8.43 2.69 8.34
N LYS A 147 -8.68 2.96 9.63
CA LYS A 147 -10.01 3.36 10.13
C LYS A 147 -10.50 4.66 9.50
N GLU A 148 -9.62 5.66 9.41
CA GLU A 148 -9.93 6.95 8.79
C GLU A 148 -10.30 6.79 7.29
N ILE A 149 -9.52 6.03 6.53
CA ILE A 149 -9.82 5.75 5.12
C ILE A 149 -11.11 4.93 4.98
N ALA A 150 -11.36 4.00 5.91
CA ALA A 150 -12.58 3.20 5.91
C ALA A 150 -13.84 4.05 6.06
N SER A 151 -13.84 5.06 6.92
CA SER A 151 -14.99 5.96 7.13
C SER A 151 -15.12 7.04 6.05
N TYR A 152 -14.05 7.34 5.30
CA TYR A 152 -14.06 8.36 4.25
C TYR A 152 -15.02 8.04 3.10
N GLN A 153 -16.00 8.90 2.82
CA GLN A 153 -16.84 8.78 1.62
C GLN A 153 -16.28 9.70 0.51
N LEU A 154 -16.03 9.14 -0.66
CA LEU A 154 -15.79 9.92 -1.88
C LEU A 154 -17.14 10.51 -2.29
N ASN A 155 -17.31 11.82 -2.11
CA ASN A 155 -18.43 12.59 -2.66
C ASN A 155 -18.45 12.55 -4.19
#